data_AF-A0A183PC69-F1
#
_entry.id   AF-A0A183PC69-F1
#
_cell.length_a   1.000
_cell.length_b   1.000
_cell.length_c   1.000
_cell.angle_alpha   90.00
_cell.angle_beta   90.00
_cell.angle_gamma   90.00
#
_symmetry.space_group_name_H-M   'P 1'
#
loop_
_entity.id
_entity.type
_entity.pdbx_description
1 polymer ?
#
loop_
_entity_poly.entity_id
_entity_poly.type
_entity_poly.pdbx_seq_one_letter_code
_entity_poly.pdbx_strand_id
1 'polypeptide(L)'
;MLISFIHLSILSLFNIMIMIITTSVMLNPLKPIKITLNHGGSVIGKEETVQIDGKEVQVNSFLGIPYASKPIDKLRFAPPVKHPGWKGSYNATKLSATCWQYIFVGFDAVNAAGKMWINNTEMSEDCLYLNVWTPKPSADSSRFPVMVWIYGGGFTSGSANLQVYNGAILSATQNVIIVSMQYRVGAFGFLRLKPNTTDQTQTSALGNQGLLDQLMALKWVKENIGQFHGDPNQVTIFGESAGAVSVSILWMSPIAQPYFRRAILQSGSLYARWGLDNADEAHEKADIVS
;
A
#
# COMPACT_ATOMS: atom_id res chain seq x y z
N MET A 1 1.17 64.28 -22.39
CA MET A 1 1.44 62.84 -22.67
C MET A 1 2.19 62.11 -21.53
N LEU A 2 2.37 62.70 -20.34
CA LEU A 2 3.03 62.03 -19.19
C LEU A 2 2.07 61.54 -18.09
N ILE A 3 0.83 62.05 -18.03
CA ILE A 3 -0.09 61.75 -16.92
C ILE A 3 -0.84 60.41 -17.11
N SER A 4 -0.99 59.94 -18.36
CA SER A 4 -1.70 58.68 -18.67
C SER A 4 -0.87 57.41 -18.34
N PHE A 5 0.46 57.49 -18.39
CA PHE A 5 1.34 56.35 -18.11
C PHE A 5 1.46 56.00 -16.62
N ILE A 6 1.20 56.95 -15.72
CA ILE A 6 1.29 56.74 -14.27
C ILE A 6 0.04 56.02 -13.73
N HIS A 7 -1.12 56.22 -14.36
CA HIS A 7 -2.35 55.54 -13.94
C HIS A 7 -2.38 54.06 -14.34
N LEU A 8 -1.86 53.69 -15.51
CA LEU A 8 -1.82 52.29 -15.94
C LEU A 8 -0.84 51.44 -15.13
N SER A 9 0.27 52.02 -14.65
CA SER A 9 1.27 51.29 -13.85
C SER A 9 0.79 51.01 -12.43
N ILE A 10 0.02 51.91 -11.82
CA ILE A 10 -0.55 51.70 -10.47
C ILE A 10 -1.66 50.64 -10.49
N LEU A 11 -2.53 50.63 -11.52
CA LEU A 11 -3.57 49.60 -11.69
C LEU A 11 -2.99 48.20 -11.97
N SER A 12 -1.88 48.13 -12.72
CA SER A 12 -1.13 46.89 -12.95
C SER A 12 -0.52 46.34 -11.66
N LEU A 13 0.13 47.19 -10.87
CA LEU A 13 0.72 46.81 -9.59
C LEU A 13 -0.34 46.40 -8.55
N PHE A 14 -1.51 47.05 -8.55
CA PHE A 14 -2.62 46.70 -7.66
C PHE A 14 -3.23 45.33 -8.01
N ASN A 15 -3.39 45.03 -9.30
CA ASN A 15 -3.87 43.72 -9.76
C ASN A 15 -2.84 42.59 -9.51
N ILE A 16 -1.55 42.86 -9.66
CA ILE A 16 -0.48 41.91 -9.31
C ILE A 16 -0.47 41.66 -7.79
N MET A 17 -0.67 42.70 -6.97
CA MET A 17 -0.73 42.55 -5.52
C MET A 17 -1.97 41.78 -5.06
N ILE A 18 -3.14 41.97 -5.69
CA ILE A 18 -4.34 41.15 -5.42
C ILE A 18 -4.16 39.70 -5.89
N MET A 19 -3.45 39.46 -7.00
CA MET A 19 -3.14 38.09 -7.47
C MET A 19 -2.15 37.36 -6.54
N ILE A 20 -1.23 38.11 -5.90
CA ILE A 20 -0.31 37.56 -4.88
C ILE A 20 -1.06 37.33 -3.55
N ILE A 21 -1.99 38.21 -3.17
CA ILE A 21 -2.78 38.07 -1.92
C ILE A 21 -3.85 36.96 -2.04
N THR A 22 -4.33 36.64 -3.24
CA THR A 22 -5.27 35.52 -3.47
C THR A 22 -4.58 34.17 -3.66
N THR A 23 -3.27 34.14 -3.91
CA THR A 23 -2.46 32.91 -3.96
C THR A 23 -1.75 32.61 -2.65
N SER A 24 -1.74 33.53 -1.68
CA SER A 24 -1.42 33.21 -0.29
C SER A 24 -2.62 32.59 0.43
N VAL A 25 -3.17 31.50 -0.13
CA VAL A 25 -3.67 30.45 0.75
C VAL A 25 -2.45 30.03 1.55
N MET A 26 -2.37 30.46 2.80
CA MET A 26 -1.44 29.89 3.76
C MET A 26 -1.72 28.39 3.78
N LEU A 27 -0.96 27.64 2.98
CA LEU A 27 -0.74 26.22 3.20
C LEU A 27 -0.13 26.17 4.58
N ASN A 28 -0.97 26.07 5.61
CA ASN A 28 -0.51 25.72 6.94
C ASN A 28 0.33 24.46 6.74
N PRO A 29 1.66 24.51 6.96
CA PRO A 29 2.47 23.34 6.76
C PRO A 29 1.90 22.26 7.68
N LEU A 30 1.36 21.19 7.08
CA LEU A 30 0.75 20.08 7.81
C LEU A 30 1.74 19.67 8.89
N LYS A 31 1.30 19.74 10.15
CA LYS A 31 2.17 19.45 11.29
C LYS A 31 2.67 18.00 11.14
N PRO A 32 3.97 17.78 10.94
CA PRO A 32 4.49 16.43 10.67
C PRO A 32 4.24 15.54 11.87
N ILE A 33 3.64 14.37 11.64
CA ILE A 33 3.31 13.41 12.69
C ILE A 33 4.42 12.37 12.75
N LYS A 34 5.09 12.27 13.89
CA LYS A 34 6.22 11.37 14.07
C LYS A 34 5.83 10.18 14.94
N ILE A 35 6.01 8.97 14.42
CA ILE A 35 5.85 7.71 15.17
C ILE A 35 7.17 6.95 15.14
N THR A 36 7.62 6.47 16.30
CA THR A 36 8.83 5.65 16.42
C THR A 36 8.45 4.17 16.37
N LEU A 37 9.05 3.43 15.46
CA LEU A 37 8.86 2.00 15.27
C LEU A 37 9.75 1.19 16.21
N ASN A 38 9.49 -0.11 16.34
CA ASN A 38 10.18 -0.96 17.32
C ASN A 38 11.69 -1.10 17.05
N HIS A 39 12.14 -0.93 15.80
CA HIS A 39 13.56 -0.95 15.45
C HIS A 39 14.29 0.37 15.77
N GLY A 40 13.61 1.34 16.40
CA GLY A 40 14.17 2.62 16.84
C GLY A 40 14.17 3.74 15.79
N GLY A 41 13.86 3.44 14.54
CA GLY A 41 13.64 4.47 13.51
C GLY A 41 12.22 5.03 13.59
N SER A 42 12.03 6.25 13.09
CA SER A 42 10.71 6.91 13.07
C SER A 42 10.19 7.07 11.65
N VAL A 43 8.86 7.06 11.50
CA VAL A 43 8.16 7.49 10.29
C VAL A 43 7.55 8.87 10.51
N ILE A 44 7.61 9.72 9.49
CA ILE A 44 6.97 11.04 9.45
C ILE A 44 5.78 10.95 8.49
N GLY A 45 4.58 10.96 9.05
CA GLY A 45 3.32 11.02 8.31
C GLY A 45 2.79 12.45 8.21
N LYS A 46 1.55 12.54 7.73
CA LYS A 46 0.81 13.80 7.58
C LYS A 46 -0.61 13.65 8.10
N GLU A 47 -1.23 14.77 8.42
CA GLU A 47 -2.66 14.85 8.69
C GLU A 47 -3.43 15.00 7.38
N GLU A 48 -4.54 14.28 7.24
CA GLU A 48 -5.48 14.36 6.13
C GLU A 48 -6.86 14.69 6.66
N THR A 49 -7.56 15.59 5.99
CA THR A 49 -8.94 15.95 6.32
C THR A 49 -9.89 15.21 5.38
N VAL A 50 -10.82 14.44 5.94
CA VAL A 50 -11.91 13.78 5.19
C VAL A 50 -13.25 14.40 5.54
N GLN A 51 -14.16 14.45 4.56
CA GLN A 51 -15.52 14.93 4.73
C GLN A 51 -16.45 13.75 5.03
N ILE A 52 -17.12 13.77 6.17
CA ILE A 52 -18.07 12.74 6.61
C ILE A 52 -19.35 13.45 7.04
N ASP A 53 -20.46 13.21 6.33
CA ASP A 53 -21.76 13.82 6.60
C ASP A 53 -21.71 15.35 6.79
N GLY A 54 -20.91 16.02 5.95
CA GLY A 54 -20.71 17.47 5.98
C GLY A 54 -19.81 17.98 7.11
N LYS A 55 -19.11 17.10 7.83
CA LYS A 55 -18.15 17.44 8.88
C LYS A 55 -16.73 17.08 8.46
N GLU A 56 -15.80 17.95 8.84
CA GLU A 56 -14.37 17.70 8.68
C GLU A 56 -13.86 16.78 9.79
N VAL A 57 -13.28 15.64 9.42
CA VAL A 57 -12.66 14.70 10.36
C VAL A 57 -11.19 14.55 9.98
N GLN A 58 -10.32 14.62 10.98
CA GLN A 58 -8.87 14.51 10.77
C GLN A 58 -8.40 13.07 10.96
N VAL A 59 -7.58 12.59 10.03
CA VAL A 59 -6.96 11.26 10.02
C VAL A 59 -5.46 11.41 9.83
N ASN A 60 -4.67 10.60 10.52
CA ASN A 60 -3.23 10.58 10.31
C ASN A 60 -2.90 9.52 9.26
N SER A 61 -2.13 9.89 8.25
CA SER A 61 -1.68 8.98 7.19
C SER A 61 -0.16 8.85 7.18
N PHE A 62 0.28 7.61 6.98
CA PHE A 62 1.68 7.24 6.80
C PHE A 62 1.76 6.36 5.56
N LEU A 63 2.26 6.93 4.48
CA LEU A 63 2.22 6.36 3.14
C LEU A 63 3.62 5.91 2.74
N GLY A 64 3.73 4.72 2.15
CA GLY A 64 4.99 4.20 1.62
C GLY A 64 6.01 3.78 2.69
N ILE A 65 5.59 3.13 3.78
CA ILE A 65 6.53 2.60 4.79
C ILE A 65 7.12 1.27 4.28
N PRO A 66 8.46 1.12 4.21
CA PRO A 66 9.06 -0.14 3.77
C PRO A 66 8.90 -1.22 4.84
N TYR A 67 8.34 -2.38 4.45
CA TYR A 67 8.18 -3.52 5.36
C TYR A 67 9.17 -4.66 5.05
N ALA A 68 9.72 -4.70 3.84
CA ALA A 68 10.72 -5.65 3.41
C ALA A 68 11.88 -4.95 2.68
N SER A 69 13.01 -5.64 2.57
CA SER A 69 14.10 -5.24 1.69
C SER A 69 13.66 -5.28 0.24
N LYS A 70 14.17 -4.35 -0.57
CA LYS A 70 13.90 -4.26 -2.01
C LYS A 70 14.21 -5.59 -2.73
N PRO A 71 13.24 -6.21 -3.42
CA PRO A 71 13.37 -7.54 -4.03
C PRO A 71 14.06 -7.47 -5.42
N ILE A 72 15.19 -6.78 -5.49
CA ILE A 72 15.98 -6.59 -6.71
C ILE A 72 17.27 -7.43 -6.68
N ASP A 73 17.95 -7.50 -7.82
CA ASP A 73 19.20 -8.24 -8.00
C ASP A 73 19.05 -9.70 -7.52
N LYS A 74 19.86 -10.11 -6.53
CA LYS A 74 19.83 -11.45 -5.95
C LYS A 74 18.54 -11.77 -5.18
N LEU A 75 17.77 -10.76 -4.79
CA LEU A 75 16.48 -10.93 -4.12
C LEU A 75 15.31 -11.00 -5.10
N ARG A 76 15.56 -10.81 -6.41
CA ARG A 76 14.54 -11.05 -7.43
C ARG A 76 14.13 -12.53 -7.39
N PHE A 77 12.83 -12.78 -7.36
CA PHE A 77 12.21 -14.11 -7.19
C PHE A 77 12.54 -14.85 -5.89
N ALA A 78 13.31 -14.25 -4.97
CA ALA A 78 13.54 -14.82 -3.64
C ALA A 78 12.36 -14.50 -2.70
N PRO A 79 12.18 -15.27 -1.61
CA PRO A 79 11.34 -14.86 -0.48
C PRO A 79 11.71 -13.45 0.01
N PRO A 80 10.73 -12.64 0.48
CA PRO A 80 11.02 -11.33 1.03
C PRO A 80 11.94 -11.45 2.26
N VAL A 81 12.87 -10.52 2.36
CA VAL A 81 13.73 -10.36 3.53
C VAL A 81 13.20 -9.19 4.36
N LYS A 82 13.13 -9.34 5.68
CA LYS A 82 12.72 -8.26 6.59
C LYS A 82 13.57 -7.01 6.34
N HIS A 83 12.94 -5.83 6.28
CA HIS A 83 13.69 -4.59 6.13
C HIS A 83 14.65 -4.41 7.34
N PRO A 84 15.91 -4.01 7.15
CA PRO A 84 16.90 -3.88 8.24
C PRO A 84 16.59 -2.75 9.24
N GLY A 85 15.50 -2.01 9.01
CA GLY A 85 15.19 -0.76 9.70
C GLY A 85 16.06 0.40 9.20
N TRP A 86 15.90 1.56 9.82
CA TRP A 86 16.69 2.76 9.57
C TRP A 86 16.92 3.50 10.88
N LYS A 87 17.94 4.37 10.90
CA LYS A 87 18.17 5.34 11.97
C LYS A 87 17.54 6.68 11.59
N GLY A 88 17.07 7.43 12.59
CA GLY A 88 16.45 8.74 12.35
C GLY A 88 15.02 8.63 11.79
N SER A 89 14.65 9.56 10.90
CA SER A 89 13.28 9.72 10.42
C SER A 89 13.16 9.37 8.94
N TYR A 90 12.17 8.55 8.58
CA TYR A 90 11.77 8.24 7.22
C TYR A 90 10.54 9.05 6.83
N ASN A 91 10.54 9.66 5.65
CA ASN A 91 9.42 10.46 5.18
C ASN A 91 8.34 9.55 4.55
N ALA A 92 7.24 9.34 5.28
CA ALA A 92 6.10 8.52 4.89
C ALA A 92 4.88 9.40 4.54
N THR A 93 5.07 10.47 3.75
CA THR A 93 3.98 11.39 3.36
C THR A 93 3.46 11.17 1.94
N LYS A 94 4.11 10.28 1.18
CA LYS A 94 3.83 10.02 -0.24
C LYS A 94 3.63 8.54 -0.49
N LEU A 95 2.75 8.21 -1.43
CA LEU A 95 2.55 6.84 -1.89
C LEU A 95 3.85 6.31 -2.53
N SER A 96 4.11 5.03 -2.32
CA SER A 96 5.28 4.32 -2.84
C SER A 96 5.09 3.90 -4.31
N ALA A 97 6.10 3.25 -4.88
CA ALA A 97 5.98 2.64 -6.19
C ALA A 97 4.93 1.50 -6.18
N THR A 98 4.29 1.30 -7.33
CA THR A 98 3.49 0.11 -7.62
C THR A 98 4.42 -1.00 -8.11
N CYS A 99 4.13 -2.26 -7.76
CA CYS A 99 4.94 -3.38 -8.29
C CYS A 99 4.80 -3.48 -9.80
N TRP A 100 5.88 -3.86 -10.49
CA TRP A 100 5.85 -4.15 -11.92
C TRP A 100 4.72 -5.10 -12.29
N GLN A 101 3.93 -4.69 -13.26
CA GLN A 101 2.77 -5.40 -13.75
C GLN A 101 2.47 -5.01 -15.19
N TYR A 102 1.63 -5.79 -15.84
CA TYR A 102 1.04 -5.39 -17.11
C TYR A 102 0.05 -4.24 -16.87
N ILE A 103 0.14 -3.18 -17.68
CA ILE A 103 -0.85 -2.10 -17.68
C ILE A 103 -1.92 -2.45 -18.69
N PHE A 104 -3.17 -2.56 -18.24
CA PHE A 104 -4.31 -2.71 -19.14
C PHE A 104 -4.45 -1.46 -20.03
N VAL A 105 -4.31 -1.64 -21.34
CA VAL A 105 -4.48 -0.61 -22.35
C VAL A 105 -5.77 -0.84 -23.14
N GLY A 106 -6.31 0.21 -23.78
CA GLY A 106 -7.53 0.10 -24.61
C GLY A 106 -8.78 0.51 -23.85
N PHE A 107 -9.77 -0.40 -23.74
CA PHE A 107 -11.09 -0.09 -23.14
C PHE A 107 -10.96 0.51 -21.73
N ASP A 108 -10.09 -0.07 -20.90
CA ASP A 108 -9.88 0.40 -19.53
C ASP A 108 -9.26 1.80 -19.48
N ALA A 109 -8.41 2.12 -20.45
CA ALA A 109 -7.75 3.42 -20.56
C ALA A 109 -8.68 4.53 -21.08
N VAL A 110 -9.80 4.20 -21.71
CA VAL A 110 -10.75 5.17 -22.25
C VAL A 110 -12.04 5.28 -21.42
N ASN A 111 -12.39 4.24 -20.66
CA ASN A 111 -13.57 4.20 -19.80
C ASN A 111 -13.25 4.69 -18.36
N ALA A 112 -14.04 5.61 -17.82
CA ALA A 112 -13.84 6.12 -16.46
C ALA A 112 -13.85 5.02 -15.37
N ALA A 113 -14.71 4.01 -15.51
CA ALA A 113 -14.79 2.87 -14.60
C ALA A 113 -13.60 1.89 -14.76
N GLY A 114 -12.96 1.85 -15.94
CA GLY A 114 -11.74 1.09 -16.15
C GLY A 114 -10.50 1.82 -15.61
N LYS A 115 -10.44 3.15 -15.81
CA LYS A 115 -9.33 4.01 -15.38
C LYS A 115 -9.04 3.93 -13.89
N MET A 116 -10.06 3.69 -13.06
CA MET A 116 -9.87 3.60 -11.60
C MET A 116 -9.01 2.41 -11.17
N TRP A 117 -8.84 1.41 -12.05
CA TRP A 117 -7.99 0.24 -11.83
C TRP A 117 -6.58 0.38 -12.43
N ILE A 118 -6.34 1.43 -13.21
CA ILE A 118 -5.02 1.69 -13.80
C ILE A 118 -4.09 2.25 -12.72
N ASN A 119 -2.85 1.76 -12.69
CA ASN A 119 -1.83 2.21 -11.77
C ASN A 119 -1.64 3.74 -11.87
N ASN A 120 -1.58 4.39 -10.70
CA ASN A 120 -1.47 5.84 -10.58
C ASN A 120 -0.12 6.30 -9.97
N THR A 121 0.80 5.36 -9.74
CA THR A 121 2.18 5.63 -9.30
C THR A 121 3.18 4.93 -10.20
N GLU A 122 4.45 5.39 -10.14
CA GLU A 122 5.58 4.76 -10.84
C GLU A 122 5.64 3.27 -10.55
N MET A 123 5.96 2.45 -11.56
CA MET A 123 6.21 1.03 -11.38
C MET A 123 7.69 0.76 -11.10
N SER A 124 7.95 -0.07 -10.09
CA SER A 124 9.30 -0.48 -9.70
C SER A 124 9.29 -1.89 -9.12
N GLU A 125 10.44 -2.57 -9.13
CA GLU A 125 10.64 -3.79 -8.34
C GLU A 125 10.83 -3.46 -6.86
N ASP A 126 11.37 -2.28 -6.56
CA ASP A 126 11.37 -1.73 -5.20
C ASP A 126 9.97 -1.21 -4.87
N CYS A 127 9.07 -2.15 -4.54
CA CYS A 127 7.65 -1.87 -4.32
C CYS A 127 7.12 -2.39 -2.97
N LEU A 128 7.92 -3.05 -2.12
CA LEU A 128 7.44 -3.71 -0.89
C LEU A 128 7.22 -2.72 0.26
N TYR A 129 6.18 -1.92 0.11
CA TYR A 129 5.76 -0.87 1.05
C TYR A 129 4.31 -1.06 1.49
N LEU A 130 3.97 -0.46 2.63
CA LEU A 130 2.60 -0.39 3.14
C LEU A 130 2.21 1.04 3.49
N ASN A 131 0.90 1.27 3.55
CA ASN A 131 0.29 2.52 3.98
C ASN A 131 -0.51 2.27 5.26
N VAL A 132 -0.56 3.25 6.16
CA VAL A 132 -1.32 3.21 7.41
C VAL A 132 -2.16 4.47 7.54
N TRP A 133 -3.45 4.32 7.75
CA TRP A 133 -4.37 5.38 8.17
C TRP A 133 -4.85 5.09 9.58
N THR A 134 -4.69 6.05 10.49
CA THR A 134 -5.09 5.91 11.88
C THR A 134 -5.95 7.10 12.30
N PRO A 135 -7.09 6.87 12.99
CA PRO A 135 -7.90 7.95 13.52
C PRO A 135 -7.12 8.68 14.63
N LYS A 136 -7.49 9.92 14.92
CA LYS A 136 -6.89 10.63 16.05
C LYS A 136 -7.28 9.93 17.36
N PRO A 137 -6.32 9.53 18.22
CA PRO A 137 -6.63 9.02 19.54
C PRO A 137 -7.41 10.07 20.34
N SER A 138 -8.56 9.70 20.90
CA SER A 138 -9.20 10.50 21.96
C SER A 138 -8.49 10.25 23.29
N ALA A 139 -8.64 11.16 24.26
CA ALA A 139 -8.02 11.04 25.59
C ALA A 139 -8.39 9.73 26.32
N ASP A 140 -9.56 9.16 25.99
CA ASP A 140 -10.11 7.95 26.59
C ASP A 140 -9.95 6.70 25.70
N SER A 141 -9.30 6.83 24.53
CA SER A 141 -9.25 5.76 23.55
C SER A 141 -8.33 4.61 23.97
N SER A 142 -8.93 3.43 24.13
CA SER A 142 -8.24 2.15 24.01
C SER A 142 -7.59 2.01 22.63
N ARG A 143 -6.69 1.02 22.49
CA ARG A 143 -6.13 0.66 21.18
C ARG A 143 -7.22 0.39 20.15
N PHE A 144 -7.00 0.80 18.90
CA PHE A 144 -7.94 0.62 17.80
C PHE A 144 -7.84 -0.78 17.17
N PRO A 145 -8.96 -1.41 16.75
CA PRO A 145 -8.91 -2.56 15.85
C PRO A 145 -8.18 -2.21 14.56
N VAL A 146 -7.57 -3.22 13.93
CA VAL A 146 -6.75 -3.04 12.72
C VAL A 146 -7.36 -3.85 11.58
N MET A 147 -7.58 -3.23 10.44
CA MET A 147 -7.97 -3.90 9.20
C MET A 147 -6.85 -3.78 8.17
N VAL A 148 -6.48 -4.92 7.57
CA VAL A 148 -5.35 -5.01 6.64
C VAL A 148 -5.86 -5.43 5.26
N TRP A 149 -5.80 -4.49 4.31
CA TRP A 149 -6.27 -4.63 2.93
C TRP A 149 -5.24 -5.34 2.05
N ILE A 150 -5.70 -6.33 1.30
CA ILE A 150 -4.97 -7.02 0.24
C ILE A 150 -5.75 -6.82 -1.05
N TYR A 151 -5.17 -6.10 -2.02
CA TYR A 151 -5.83 -5.81 -3.29
C TYR A 151 -5.90 -7.04 -4.22
N GLY A 152 -6.93 -7.04 -5.08
CA GLY A 152 -7.08 -7.96 -6.20
C GLY A 152 -6.38 -7.51 -7.48
N GLY A 153 -6.60 -8.24 -8.57
CA GLY A 153 -5.90 -8.03 -9.85
C GLY A 153 -5.39 -9.32 -10.47
N GLY A 154 -6.06 -10.46 -10.20
CA GLY A 154 -5.74 -11.76 -10.80
C GLY A 154 -4.33 -12.27 -10.53
N PHE A 155 -3.67 -11.79 -9.46
CA PHE A 155 -2.25 -12.03 -9.18
C PHE A 155 -1.28 -11.52 -10.25
N THR A 156 -1.74 -10.74 -11.24
CA THR A 156 -0.92 -10.20 -12.35
C THR A 156 -0.85 -8.68 -12.35
N SER A 157 -1.73 -8.03 -11.59
CA SER A 157 -1.89 -6.57 -11.54
C SER A 157 -2.47 -6.13 -10.18
N GLY A 158 -2.74 -4.83 -10.04
CA GLY A 158 -3.31 -4.21 -8.86
C GLY A 158 -2.31 -3.38 -8.07
N SER A 159 -2.80 -2.50 -7.21
CA SER A 159 -1.97 -1.65 -6.34
C SER A 159 -2.75 -1.19 -5.12
N ALA A 160 -2.07 -1.12 -3.97
CA ALA A 160 -2.60 -0.51 -2.75
C ALA A 160 -2.74 1.01 -2.85
N ASN A 161 -2.19 1.63 -3.91
CA ASN A 161 -2.20 3.08 -4.11
C ASN A 161 -3.41 3.60 -4.88
N LEU A 162 -4.30 2.72 -5.37
CA LEU A 162 -5.49 3.13 -6.10
C LEU A 162 -6.42 3.96 -5.18
N GLN A 163 -7.01 5.03 -5.73
CA GLN A 163 -7.83 5.96 -4.96
C GLN A 163 -9.03 5.28 -4.29
N VAL A 164 -9.59 4.25 -4.95
CA VAL A 164 -10.70 3.44 -4.42
C VAL A 164 -10.33 2.69 -3.13
N TYR A 165 -9.04 2.55 -2.82
CA TYR A 165 -8.53 1.89 -1.62
C TYR A 165 -7.96 2.87 -0.59
N ASN A 166 -8.20 4.18 -0.74
CA ASN A 166 -7.80 5.15 0.27
C ASN A 166 -8.52 4.84 1.60
N GLY A 167 -7.74 4.43 2.61
CA GLY A 167 -8.24 4.01 3.91
C GLY A 167 -8.76 5.12 4.81
N ALA A 168 -8.57 6.40 4.45
CA ALA A 168 -8.86 7.53 5.34
C ALA A 168 -10.33 7.60 5.76
N ILE A 169 -11.27 7.45 4.82
CA ILE A 169 -12.72 7.52 5.10
C ILE A 169 -13.16 6.35 6.00
N LEU A 170 -12.72 5.13 5.69
CA LEU A 170 -13.08 3.96 6.50
C LEU A 170 -12.48 4.06 7.91
N SER A 171 -11.24 4.55 8.01
CA SER A 171 -10.57 4.78 9.29
C SER A 171 -11.33 5.77 10.17
N ALA A 172 -11.72 6.91 9.60
CA ALA A 172 -12.44 7.97 10.31
C ALA A 172 -13.88 7.59 10.68
N THR A 173 -14.61 6.91 9.78
CA THR A 173 -16.02 6.57 10.02
C THR A 173 -16.19 5.42 11.01
N GLN A 174 -15.27 4.45 11.03
CA GLN A 174 -15.40 3.24 11.84
C GLN A 174 -14.46 3.21 13.06
N ASN A 175 -13.62 4.23 13.25
CA ASN A 175 -12.60 4.27 14.31
C ASN A 175 -11.71 3.03 14.32
N VAL A 176 -11.17 2.67 13.15
CA VAL A 176 -10.25 1.54 12.95
C VAL A 176 -8.98 2.02 12.26
N ILE A 177 -7.88 1.32 12.49
CA ILE A 177 -6.66 1.52 11.69
C ILE A 177 -6.80 0.73 10.40
N ILE A 178 -6.57 1.40 9.27
CA ILE A 178 -6.50 0.74 7.97
C ILE A 178 -5.03 0.63 7.57
N VAL A 179 -4.61 -0.58 7.20
CA VAL A 179 -3.31 -0.85 6.58
C VAL A 179 -3.56 -1.39 5.18
N SER A 180 -2.82 -0.93 4.18
CA SER A 180 -2.82 -1.53 2.84
C SER A 180 -1.38 -1.84 2.43
N MET A 181 -1.14 -2.95 1.74
CA MET A 181 0.21 -3.38 1.37
C MET A 181 0.35 -3.62 -0.13
N GLN A 182 1.52 -3.31 -0.66
CA GLN A 182 1.99 -3.85 -1.93
C GLN A 182 2.49 -5.27 -1.75
N TYR A 183 2.28 -6.12 -2.75
CA TYR A 183 2.91 -7.45 -2.86
C TYR A 183 3.28 -7.71 -4.32
N ARG A 184 4.35 -8.50 -4.56
CA ARG A 184 4.75 -8.80 -5.94
C ARG A 184 3.66 -9.57 -6.67
N VAL A 185 3.41 -9.19 -7.91
CA VAL A 185 2.45 -9.80 -8.84
C VAL A 185 3.17 -10.34 -10.08
N GLY A 186 2.46 -11.10 -10.91
CA GLY A 186 2.96 -11.73 -12.12
C GLY A 186 4.15 -12.65 -11.83
N ALA A 187 5.08 -12.73 -12.78
CA ALA A 187 6.29 -13.54 -12.62
C ALA A 187 7.15 -13.14 -11.42
N PHE A 188 7.18 -11.85 -11.05
CA PHE A 188 7.96 -11.39 -9.90
C PHE A 188 7.48 -11.99 -8.56
N GLY A 189 6.18 -12.26 -8.44
CA GLY A 189 5.57 -12.81 -7.22
C GLY A 189 5.29 -14.31 -7.28
N PHE A 190 5.16 -14.89 -8.47
CA PHE A 190 4.60 -16.23 -8.63
C PHE A 190 5.37 -17.15 -9.58
N LEU A 191 6.53 -16.73 -10.08
CA LEU A 191 7.38 -17.62 -10.88
C LEU A 191 7.78 -18.86 -10.06
N ARG A 192 7.49 -20.02 -10.63
CA ARG A 192 7.86 -21.33 -10.09
C ARG A 192 8.70 -22.09 -11.11
N LEU A 193 9.94 -22.36 -10.76
CA LEU A 193 10.83 -23.25 -11.50
C LEU A 193 10.99 -24.56 -10.73
N LYS A 194 11.26 -25.66 -11.45
CA LYS A 194 11.65 -26.91 -10.80
C LYS A 194 12.91 -26.68 -9.97
N PRO A 195 12.93 -27.07 -8.68
CA PRO A 195 14.14 -27.01 -7.88
C PRO A 195 15.24 -27.80 -8.56
N ASN A 196 16.43 -27.19 -8.70
CA ASN A 196 17.58 -27.92 -9.21
C ASN A 196 17.98 -29.01 -8.21
N THR A 197 17.84 -30.26 -8.62
CA THR A 197 18.20 -31.42 -7.78
C THR A 197 19.69 -31.49 -7.44
N THR A 198 20.55 -30.78 -8.18
CA THR A 198 22.00 -30.71 -7.94
C THR A 198 22.45 -29.48 -7.15
N ASP A 199 21.58 -28.47 -7.00
CA ASP A 199 21.83 -27.27 -6.20
C ASP A 199 20.73 -27.08 -5.15
N GLN A 200 20.95 -27.70 -3.99
CA GLN A 200 20.06 -27.58 -2.83
C GLN A 200 20.03 -26.17 -2.21
N THR A 201 20.86 -25.24 -2.70
CA THR A 201 20.90 -23.85 -2.22
C THR A 201 19.96 -22.92 -2.99
N GLN A 202 19.31 -23.42 -4.04
CA GLN A 202 18.33 -22.66 -4.82
C GLN A 202 17.11 -22.30 -3.95
N THR A 203 17.02 -21.04 -3.58
CA THR A 203 15.92 -20.48 -2.77
C THR A 203 15.02 -19.53 -3.55
N SER A 204 15.39 -19.17 -4.78
CA SER A 204 14.65 -18.26 -5.65
C SER A 204 13.74 -19.01 -6.63
N ALA A 205 12.65 -18.36 -7.03
CA ALA A 205 11.66 -18.85 -7.98
C ALA A 205 10.99 -20.18 -7.55
N LEU A 206 10.73 -20.34 -6.24
CA LEU A 206 10.00 -21.49 -5.71
C LEU A 206 8.46 -21.32 -5.79
N GLY A 207 8.00 -20.22 -6.37
CA GLY A 207 6.60 -19.77 -6.35
C GLY A 207 6.21 -19.09 -5.04
N ASN A 208 5.04 -18.44 -5.05
CA ASN A 208 4.38 -17.83 -3.89
C ASN A 208 5.17 -16.71 -3.17
N GLN A 209 6.16 -16.11 -3.82
CA GLN A 209 6.88 -14.95 -3.27
C GLN A 209 5.91 -13.81 -2.90
N GLY A 210 4.90 -13.55 -3.74
CA GLY A 210 3.86 -12.54 -3.47
C GLY A 210 3.03 -12.84 -2.23
N LEU A 211 2.72 -14.11 -1.94
CA LEU A 211 2.03 -14.50 -0.69
C LEU A 211 2.95 -14.36 0.52
N LEU A 212 4.25 -14.66 0.36
CA LEU A 212 5.24 -14.44 1.41
C LEU A 212 5.45 -12.95 1.69
N ASP A 213 5.33 -12.08 0.68
CA ASP A 213 5.36 -10.62 0.82
C ASP A 213 4.21 -10.16 1.73
N GLN A 214 3.00 -10.66 1.48
CA GLN A 214 1.83 -10.37 2.32
C GLN A 214 2.04 -10.85 3.77
N LEU A 215 2.59 -12.05 3.95
CA LEU A 215 2.95 -12.55 5.29
C LEU A 215 4.00 -11.66 5.97
N MET A 216 4.99 -11.16 5.24
CA MET A 216 6.00 -10.24 5.77
C MET A 216 5.38 -8.91 6.22
N ALA A 217 4.43 -8.37 5.45
CA ALA A 217 3.67 -7.18 5.86
C ALA A 217 2.82 -7.45 7.10
N LEU A 218 2.16 -8.62 7.22
CA LEU A 218 1.42 -8.99 8.44
C LEU A 218 2.32 -9.12 9.67
N LYS A 219 3.55 -9.64 9.51
CA LYS A 219 4.57 -9.63 10.57
C LYS A 219 4.93 -8.20 10.96
N TRP A 220 5.12 -7.31 10.00
CA TRP A 220 5.39 -5.90 10.26
C TRP A 220 4.24 -5.24 11.05
N VAL A 221 2.98 -5.51 10.67
CA VAL A 221 1.79 -5.00 11.38
C VAL A 221 1.79 -5.51 12.82
N LYS A 222 1.94 -6.82 13.03
CA LYS A 222 1.97 -7.41 14.38
C LYS A 222 3.02 -6.77 15.28
N GLU A 223 4.20 -6.50 14.73
CA GLU A 223 5.30 -5.88 15.45
C GLU A 223 5.03 -4.39 15.76
N ASN A 224 4.59 -3.61 14.78
CA ASN A 224 4.68 -2.15 14.85
C ASN A 224 3.36 -1.42 15.08
N ILE A 225 2.20 -2.05 14.82
CA ILE A 225 0.92 -1.33 14.79
C ILE A 225 0.53 -0.74 16.16
N GLY A 226 1.07 -1.28 17.25
CA GLY A 226 0.91 -0.73 18.59
C GLY A 226 1.41 0.73 18.71
N GLN A 227 2.43 1.11 17.95
CA GLN A 227 2.97 2.48 17.92
C GLN A 227 2.03 3.47 17.22
N PHE A 228 1.10 2.94 16.42
CA PHE A 228 0.04 3.70 15.75
C PHE A 228 -1.28 3.70 16.55
N HIS A 229 -1.22 3.30 17.83
CA HIS A 229 -2.38 3.04 18.70
C HIS A 229 -3.25 1.85 18.27
N GLY A 230 -2.75 0.94 17.42
CA GLY A 230 -3.46 -0.27 17.03
C GLY A 230 -3.37 -1.39 18.05
N ASP A 231 -4.37 -2.26 18.09
CA ASP A 231 -4.35 -3.50 18.86
C ASP A 231 -3.82 -4.65 17.98
N PRO A 232 -2.57 -5.11 18.20
CA PRO A 232 -1.98 -6.20 17.42
C PRO A 232 -2.70 -7.55 17.63
N ASN A 233 -3.64 -7.65 18.57
CA ASN A 233 -4.46 -8.85 18.80
C ASN A 233 -5.86 -8.76 18.16
N GLN A 234 -6.21 -7.61 17.58
CA GLN A 234 -7.48 -7.40 16.88
C GLN A 234 -7.26 -7.01 15.41
N VAL A 235 -6.43 -7.81 14.73
CA VAL A 235 -6.16 -7.66 13.30
C VAL A 235 -7.16 -8.45 12.48
N THR A 236 -7.79 -7.80 11.49
CA THR A 236 -8.68 -8.41 10.49
C THR A 236 -8.05 -8.26 9.12
N ILE A 237 -7.80 -9.36 8.40
CA ILE A 237 -7.37 -9.29 7.00
C ILE A 237 -8.59 -9.24 6.09
N PHE A 238 -8.55 -8.43 5.03
CA PHE A 238 -9.65 -8.35 4.09
C PHE A 238 -9.15 -8.05 2.69
N GLY A 239 -9.87 -8.55 1.68
CA GLY A 239 -9.47 -8.43 0.30
C GLY A 239 -10.60 -8.75 -0.66
N GLU A 240 -10.41 -8.35 -1.91
CA GLU A 240 -11.33 -8.59 -3.02
C GLU A 240 -10.63 -9.34 -4.16
N SER A 241 -11.35 -10.20 -4.88
CA SER A 241 -10.81 -10.98 -6.00
C SER A 241 -9.55 -11.76 -5.58
N ALA A 242 -8.42 -11.60 -6.26
CA ALA A 242 -7.15 -12.25 -5.89
C ALA A 242 -6.68 -11.89 -4.46
N GLY A 243 -7.08 -10.73 -3.95
CA GLY A 243 -6.91 -10.36 -2.56
C GLY A 243 -7.77 -11.22 -1.61
N ALA A 244 -9.01 -11.54 -1.98
CA ALA A 244 -9.84 -12.47 -1.22
C ALA A 244 -9.31 -13.91 -1.28
N VAL A 245 -8.78 -14.33 -2.43
CA VAL A 245 -8.05 -15.61 -2.56
C VAL A 245 -6.85 -15.61 -1.62
N SER A 246 -6.05 -14.55 -1.62
CA SER A 246 -4.92 -14.37 -0.70
C SER A 246 -5.37 -14.48 0.76
N VAL A 247 -6.45 -13.79 1.16
CA VAL A 247 -7.03 -13.89 2.50
C VAL A 247 -7.39 -15.34 2.85
N SER A 248 -8.01 -16.09 1.93
CA SER A 248 -8.36 -17.49 2.17
C SER A 248 -7.14 -18.40 2.32
N ILE A 249 -6.08 -18.18 1.54
CA ILE A 249 -4.82 -18.93 1.64
C ILE A 249 -4.13 -18.63 2.97
N LEU A 250 -4.05 -17.35 3.36
CA LEU A 250 -3.47 -16.93 4.63
C LEU A 250 -4.27 -17.47 5.83
N TRP A 251 -5.60 -17.50 5.76
CA TRP A 251 -6.46 -18.11 6.78
C TRP A 251 -6.16 -19.59 7.00
N MET A 252 -5.92 -20.33 5.92
CA MET A 252 -5.60 -21.76 5.94
C MET A 252 -4.14 -22.04 6.30
N SER A 253 -3.24 -21.06 6.15
CA SER A 253 -1.80 -21.24 6.33
C SER A 253 -1.39 -21.19 7.82
N PRO A 254 -0.86 -22.28 8.40
CA PRO A 254 -0.45 -22.30 9.81
C PRO A 254 0.60 -21.26 10.16
N ILE A 255 1.48 -20.91 9.20
CA ILE A 255 2.53 -19.91 9.41
C ILE A 255 2.00 -18.47 9.41
N ALA A 256 0.76 -18.25 8.94
CA ALA A 256 0.15 -16.92 8.87
C ALA A 256 -0.86 -16.66 10.01
N GLN A 257 -1.52 -17.70 10.52
CA GLN A 257 -2.54 -17.62 11.57
C GLN A 257 -2.15 -16.81 12.82
N PRO A 258 -0.89 -16.80 13.31
CA PRO A 258 -0.52 -16.00 14.47
C PRO A 258 -0.64 -14.47 14.29
N TYR A 259 -0.77 -14.00 13.05
CA TYR A 259 -0.67 -12.57 12.70
C TYR A 259 -2.01 -11.86 12.48
N PHE A 260 -3.14 -12.59 12.47
CA PHE A 260 -4.47 -12.00 12.39
C PHE A 260 -5.51 -12.83 13.16
N ARG A 261 -6.69 -12.26 13.38
CA ARG A 261 -7.78 -12.89 14.14
C ARG A 261 -9.04 -13.14 13.32
N ARG A 262 -9.32 -12.30 12.32
CA ARG A 262 -10.55 -12.34 11.52
C ARG A 262 -10.23 -12.15 10.04
N ALA A 263 -11.14 -12.59 9.18
CA ALA A 263 -11.01 -12.46 7.73
C ALA A 263 -12.34 -12.01 7.09
N ILE A 264 -12.24 -11.20 6.04
CA ILE A 264 -13.36 -10.84 5.16
C ILE A 264 -12.92 -11.12 3.71
N LEU A 265 -13.75 -11.87 2.99
CA LEU A 265 -13.44 -12.34 1.64
C LEU A 265 -14.51 -11.83 0.67
N GLN A 266 -14.13 -10.91 -0.22
CA GLN A 266 -15.04 -10.33 -1.21
C GLN A 266 -14.79 -10.97 -2.58
N SER A 267 -15.74 -11.77 -3.07
CA SER A 267 -15.71 -12.30 -4.45
C SER A 267 -14.46 -13.11 -4.83
N GLY A 268 -13.88 -13.87 -3.88
CA GLY A 268 -12.77 -14.78 -4.15
C GLY A 268 -12.52 -15.79 -3.03
N SER A 269 -11.98 -16.95 -3.38
CA SER A 269 -11.55 -18.00 -2.43
C SER A 269 -10.52 -18.91 -3.09
N LEU A 270 -9.75 -19.66 -2.30
CA LEU A 270 -8.78 -20.64 -2.79
C LEU A 270 -9.38 -21.75 -3.66
N TYR A 271 -10.71 -21.94 -3.62
CA TYR A 271 -11.42 -22.89 -4.48
C TYR A 271 -11.82 -22.31 -5.85
N ALA A 272 -11.60 -21.01 -6.07
CA ALA A 272 -11.80 -20.43 -7.39
C ALA A 272 -10.83 -21.08 -8.38
N ARG A 273 -11.31 -21.45 -9.56
CA ARG A 273 -10.50 -22.14 -10.60
C ARG A 273 -9.23 -21.39 -11.02
N TRP A 274 -9.21 -20.07 -10.83
CA TRP A 274 -8.08 -19.18 -11.15
C TRP A 274 -7.25 -18.82 -9.91
N GLY A 275 -7.65 -19.28 -8.72
CA GLY A 275 -7.04 -18.89 -7.44
C GLY A 275 -5.80 -19.68 -7.04
N LEU A 276 -5.63 -20.89 -7.60
CA LEU A 276 -4.50 -21.77 -7.36
C LEU A 276 -4.13 -22.51 -8.64
N ASP A 277 -2.84 -22.49 -9.00
CA ASP A 277 -2.27 -23.39 -9.99
C ASP A 277 -1.65 -24.60 -9.27
N ASN A 278 -1.72 -25.77 -9.90
CA ASN A 278 -0.96 -26.91 -9.42
C ASN A 278 0.54 -26.73 -9.74
N ALA A 279 1.42 -27.40 -8.99
CA ALA A 279 2.86 -27.19 -9.10
C ALA A 279 3.43 -27.54 -10.48
N ASP A 280 2.85 -28.53 -11.17
CA ASP A 280 3.28 -28.98 -12.48
C ASP A 280 2.83 -27.99 -13.57
N GLU A 281 1.59 -27.52 -13.52
CA GLU A 281 1.05 -26.49 -14.41
C GLU A 281 1.79 -25.16 -14.29
N ALA A 282 2.07 -24.72 -13.05
CA ALA A 282 2.84 -23.50 -12.81
C ALA A 282 4.26 -23.59 -13.39
N HIS A 283 4.86 -24.77 -13.37
CA HIS A 283 6.17 -25.02 -13.95
C HIS A 283 6.11 -25.17 -15.47
N GLU A 284 5.12 -25.89 -16.01
CA GLU A 284 4.91 -26.04 -17.45
C GLU A 284 4.73 -24.68 -18.13
N LYS A 285 3.95 -23.77 -17.51
CA LYS A 285 3.81 -22.37 -17.96
C LYS A 285 5.16 -21.64 -18.08
N ALA A 286 6.16 -21.99 -17.27
CA ALA A 286 7.50 -21.42 -17.33
C ALA A 286 8.40 -22.08 -18.40
N ASP A 287 8.14 -23.33 -18.76
CA ASP A 287 8.98 -24.19 -19.61
C ASP A 287 8.56 -24.22 -21.10
N ILE A 288 7.36 -23.77 -21.47
CA ILE A 288 6.82 -23.88 -22.86
C ILE A 288 7.73 -23.32 -23.96
N VAL A 289 8.70 -22.47 -23.61
CA VAL A 289 9.65 -21.84 -24.54
C VAL A 289 11.12 -22.21 -24.29
N SER A 290 11.41 -23.13 -23.36
CA SER A 290 12.76 -23.64 -23.07
C SER A 290 13.02 -24.99 -23.73
#